data_AF-A0A2E6BZZ0-F1
#
_entry.id   AF-A0A2E6BZZ0-F1
#
_cell.length_a   1.000
_cell.length_b   1.000
_cell.length_c   1.000
_cell.angle_alpha   90.00
_cell.angle_beta   90.00
_cell.angle_gamma   90.00
#
_symmetry.space_group_name_H-M   'P 1'
#
loop_
_entity.id
_entity.type
_entity.pdbx_description
1 polymer ?
#
loop_
_entity_poly.entity_id
_entity_poly.type
_entity_poly.pdbx_seq_one_letter_code
_entity_poly.pdbx_strand_id
1 'polypeptide(L)'
;MTESLAANDVSLFLRAGTWLAARRQAGYTPFDRDNDFAVTDSDVPRLKALTLPSPYRIVWKSSDTLFHLEPFVEGWPVVDRVLYKTNSTYGTVEDVSSSMKRLNIKFDLLGFQRFEELPFYDGFLRAPANSERYLKQMYGDDCLRVQVNKCARDAGSLFKTNPKKCSWPL
;
A
#
# COMPACT_ATOMS: atom_id res chain seq x y z
N MET A 1 -16.94 -3.78 0.80
CA MET A 1 -15.79 -3.38 1.67
C MET A 1 -15.49 -1.90 1.55
N THR A 2 -15.02 -1.41 0.39
CA THR A 2 -14.71 0.01 0.13
C THR A 2 -15.90 0.94 0.42
N GLU A 3 -17.10 0.56 -0.03
CA GLU A 3 -18.35 1.28 0.29
C GLU A 3 -18.61 1.37 1.81
N SER A 4 -18.37 0.29 2.54
CA SER A 4 -18.57 0.23 4.00
C SER A 4 -17.59 1.14 4.75
N LEU A 5 -16.36 1.27 4.25
CA LEU A 5 -15.35 2.20 4.78
C LEU A 5 -15.73 3.65 4.47
N ALA A 6 -16.14 3.93 3.22
CA ALA A 6 -16.59 5.26 2.80
C ALA A 6 -17.84 5.73 3.57
N ALA A 7 -18.81 4.84 3.79
CA ALA A 7 -20.02 5.13 4.56
C ALA A 7 -19.78 5.40 6.05
N ASN A 8 -18.59 5.04 6.57
CA ASN A 8 -18.18 5.28 7.96
C ASN A 8 -17.04 6.30 8.06
N ASP A 9 -16.82 7.10 7.00
CA ASP A 9 -15.77 8.12 6.92
C ASP A 9 -14.37 7.60 7.30
N VAL A 10 -14.03 6.41 6.79
CA VAL A 10 -12.68 5.82 6.93
C VAL A 10 -11.96 5.93 5.59
N SER A 11 -10.95 6.82 5.54
CA SER A 11 -10.17 7.03 4.31
C SER A 11 -9.06 5.98 4.14
N LEU A 12 -9.40 4.89 3.44
CA LEU A 12 -8.44 3.90 2.96
C LEU A 12 -7.77 4.38 1.66
N PHE A 13 -6.44 4.47 1.63
CA PHE A 13 -5.68 5.01 0.49
C PHE A 13 -4.43 4.19 0.14
N LEU A 14 -4.03 4.18 -1.13
CA LEU A 14 -2.91 3.47 -1.72
C LEU A 14 -1.54 3.76 -1.06
N ARG A 15 -0.75 2.69 -0.84
CA ARG A 15 0.63 2.72 -0.33
C ARG A 15 1.55 1.90 -1.25
N ALA A 16 2.85 2.22 -1.25
CA ALA A 16 3.95 1.40 -1.77
C ALA A 16 3.69 0.66 -3.10
N GLY A 17 3.81 -0.68 -3.14
CA GLY A 17 3.77 -1.47 -4.39
C GLY A 17 2.43 -1.38 -5.12
N THR A 18 1.33 -1.52 -4.37
CA THR A 18 -0.03 -1.36 -4.90
C THR A 18 -0.30 0.04 -5.42
N TRP A 19 0.22 1.09 -4.76
CA TRP A 19 0.11 2.47 -5.25
C TRP A 19 0.83 2.67 -6.58
N LEU A 20 2.05 2.15 -6.69
CA LEU A 20 2.83 2.21 -7.92
C LEU A 20 2.12 1.49 -9.06
N ALA A 21 1.54 0.32 -8.78
CA ALA A 21 0.79 -0.47 -9.75
C ALA A 21 -0.51 0.24 -10.20
N ALA A 22 -1.30 0.77 -9.26
CA ALA A 22 -2.49 1.55 -9.56
C ALA A 22 -2.19 2.71 -10.51
N ARG A 23 -1.14 3.50 -10.21
CA ARG A 23 -0.74 4.65 -11.04
C ARG A 23 -0.18 4.26 -12.42
N ARG A 24 0.50 3.11 -12.53
CA ARG A 24 1.13 2.68 -13.79
C ARG A 24 0.17 1.94 -14.73
N GLN A 25 -0.68 1.07 -14.20
CA GLN A 25 -1.40 0.06 -14.98
C GLN A 25 -2.84 -0.19 -14.49
N ALA A 26 -3.39 0.70 -13.65
CA ALA A 26 -4.76 0.63 -13.15
C ALA A 26 -5.14 -0.73 -12.52
N GLY A 27 -4.25 -1.32 -11.71
CA GLY A 27 -4.48 -2.62 -11.07
C GLY A 27 -3.30 -3.05 -10.21
N TYR A 28 -3.25 -4.32 -9.81
CA TYR A 28 -2.12 -4.89 -9.07
C TYR A 28 -0.89 -5.14 -9.97
N THR A 29 0.29 -5.17 -9.35
CA THR A 29 1.52 -5.70 -9.97
C THR A 29 1.31 -7.21 -10.19
N PRO A 30 1.52 -7.79 -11.38
CA PRO A 30 1.12 -9.18 -11.68
C PRO A 30 1.90 -10.27 -10.91
N PHE A 31 2.88 -9.87 -10.11
CA PHE A 31 3.76 -10.74 -9.33
C PHE A 31 3.95 -10.23 -7.88
N ASP A 32 3.21 -9.21 -7.46
CA ASP A 32 3.07 -8.85 -6.04
C ASP A 32 2.09 -9.86 -5.44
N ARG A 33 2.35 -10.26 -4.20
CA ARG A 33 1.50 -11.22 -3.48
C ARG A 33 0.85 -10.60 -2.24
N ASP A 34 1.34 -9.45 -1.82
CA ASP A 34 0.81 -8.59 -0.78
C ASP A 34 0.23 -7.31 -1.38
N ASN A 35 -0.55 -6.61 -0.57
CA ASN A 35 -1.23 -5.39 -0.98
C ASN A 35 -0.98 -4.30 0.07
N ASP A 36 -0.70 -3.07 -0.38
CA ASP A 36 -0.33 -1.87 0.40
C ASP A 36 -1.30 -0.67 0.26
N PHE A 37 -1.93 -0.24 1.35
CA PHE A 37 -2.84 0.89 1.58
C PHE A 37 -2.45 1.44 2.98
N ALA A 38 -3.12 2.46 3.44
CA ALA A 38 -3.15 2.86 4.83
C ALA A 38 -4.48 3.54 5.16
N VAL A 39 -4.67 3.80 6.45
CA VAL A 39 -5.60 4.80 6.97
C VAL A 39 -4.81 5.82 7.79
N THR A 40 -5.39 7.00 8.04
CA THR A 40 -4.79 7.95 8.97
C THR A 40 -5.02 7.51 10.42
N ASP A 41 -4.18 7.96 11.34
CA ASP A 41 -4.43 7.82 12.79
C ASP A 41 -5.79 8.39 13.22
N SER A 42 -6.26 9.45 12.55
CA SER A 42 -7.58 10.04 12.79
C SER A 42 -8.76 9.13 12.43
N ASP A 43 -8.55 8.14 11.54
CA ASP A 43 -9.56 7.14 11.14
C ASP A 43 -9.61 5.93 12.09
N VAL A 44 -8.57 5.71 12.91
CA VAL A 44 -8.42 4.50 13.74
C VAL A 44 -9.62 4.24 14.65
N PRO A 45 -10.19 5.23 15.36
CA PRO A 45 -11.35 4.97 16.21
C PRO A 45 -12.58 4.52 15.41
N ARG A 46 -12.80 5.10 14.21
CA ARG A 46 -13.89 4.74 13.30
C ARG A 46 -13.68 3.34 12.74
N LEU A 47 -12.45 3.02 12.30
CA LEU A 47 -12.08 1.69 11.83
C LEU A 47 -12.20 0.63 12.94
N LYS A 48 -11.81 0.93 14.19
CA LYS A 48 -11.99 -0.01 15.32
C LYS A 48 -13.45 -0.29 15.67
N ALA A 49 -14.33 0.68 15.47
CA ALA A 49 -15.78 0.52 15.69
C ALA A 49 -16.52 -0.12 14.49
N LEU A 50 -15.86 -0.25 13.33
CA LEU A 50 -16.50 -0.68 12.10
C LEU A 50 -16.71 -2.21 12.05
N THR A 51 -17.97 -2.63 11.96
CA THR A 51 -18.34 -3.99 11.53
C THR A 51 -18.47 -4.02 10.01
N LEU A 52 -17.71 -4.88 9.36
CA LEU A 52 -17.80 -5.08 7.91
C LEU A 52 -18.82 -6.17 7.55
N PRO A 53 -19.44 -6.11 6.36
CA PRO A 53 -20.31 -7.17 5.88
C PRO A 53 -19.50 -8.44 5.59
N SER A 54 -20.08 -9.60 5.88
CA SER A 54 -19.51 -10.92 5.54
C SER A 54 -19.17 -10.99 4.03
N PRO A 55 -18.05 -11.62 3.63
CA PRO A 55 -17.09 -12.36 4.45
C PRO A 55 -15.96 -11.49 5.04
N TYR A 56 -16.10 -10.15 5.03
CA TYR A 56 -15.02 -9.24 5.42
C TYR A 56 -14.95 -9.01 6.94
N ARG A 57 -13.74 -8.89 7.48
CA ARG A 57 -13.49 -8.48 8.87
C ARG A 57 -12.16 -7.75 9.04
N ILE A 58 -12.07 -6.93 10.08
CA ILE A 58 -10.84 -6.24 10.48
C ILE A 58 -10.12 -7.10 11.51
N VAL A 59 -8.84 -7.39 11.29
CA VAL A 59 -8.00 -8.13 12.25
C VAL A 59 -6.82 -7.25 12.66
N TRP A 60 -6.81 -6.82 13.92
CA TRP A 60 -5.73 -6.02 14.49
C TRP A 60 -4.58 -6.93 14.95
N LYS A 61 -3.34 -6.54 14.62
CA LYS A 61 -2.13 -7.19 15.15
C LYS A 61 -1.66 -6.49 16.43
N SER A 62 -0.81 -7.19 17.18
CA SER A 62 -0.45 -6.92 18.59
C SER A 62 0.12 -5.54 18.93
N SER A 63 0.42 -4.70 17.94
CA SER A 63 0.96 -3.35 18.13
C SER A 63 -0.08 -2.23 18.02
N ASP A 64 -1.35 -2.53 17.74
CA ASP A 64 -2.42 -1.56 17.50
C ASP A 64 -2.20 -0.61 16.28
N THR A 65 -1.06 -0.75 15.62
CA THR A 65 -0.60 0.05 14.46
C THR A 65 -0.64 -0.70 13.14
N LEU A 66 -1.06 -1.96 13.18
CA LEU A 66 -1.14 -2.87 12.05
C LEU A 66 -2.51 -3.54 12.05
N PHE A 67 -3.19 -3.53 10.91
CA PHE A 67 -4.47 -4.21 10.74
C PHE A 67 -4.56 -4.87 9.36
N HIS A 68 -5.34 -5.94 9.31
CA HIS A 68 -5.72 -6.61 8.07
C HIS A 68 -7.20 -6.38 7.77
N LEU A 69 -7.56 -6.39 6.49
CA LEU A 69 -8.93 -6.69 6.03
C LEU A 69 -8.92 -8.06 5.35
N GLU A 70 -9.68 -8.97 5.95
CA GLU A 70 -10.05 -10.26 5.38
C GLU A 70 -11.39 -10.08 4.62
N PRO A 71 -11.88 -11.05 3.79
CA PRO A 71 -11.51 -12.45 3.70
C PRO A 71 -10.11 -12.64 3.13
N PHE A 72 -9.53 -13.81 3.37
CA PHE A 72 -8.39 -14.26 2.59
C PHE A 72 -8.86 -14.69 1.19
N VAL A 73 -8.34 -14.07 0.14
CA VAL A 73 -8.42 -14.62 -1.22
C VAL A 73 -7.13 -15.42 -1.43
N GLU A 74 -7.25 -16.72 -1.74
CA GLU A 74 -6.10 -17.63 -1.91
C GLU A 74 -5.11 -17.67 -0.72
N GLY A 75 -5.58 -17.36 0.50
CA GLY A 75 -4.72 -17.32 1.69
C GLY A 75 -4.01 -15.98 1.93
N TRP A 76 -4.31 -14.93 1.15
CA TRP A 76 -3.76 -13.58 1.30
C TRP A 76 -4.82 -12.57 1.74
N PRO A 77 -4.53 -11.69 2.72
CA PRO A 77 -5.48 -10.67 3.13
C PRO A 77 -5.65 -9.65 2.00
N VAL A 78 -6.85 -9.11 1.85
CA VAL A 78 -7.10 -8.01 0.89
C VAL A 78 -6.26 -6.78 1.26
N VAL A 79 -5.86 -6.65 2.54
CA VAL A 79 -5.19 -5.50 3.16
C VAL A 79 -4.22 -6.00 4.25
N ASP A 80 -2.92 -5.65 4.21
CA ASP A 80 -1.89 -5.97 5.24
C ASP A 80 -1.04 -4.74 5.62
N ARG A 81 -1.57 -3.86 6.48
CA ARG A 81 -1.31 -2.41 6.34
C ARG A 81 -1.08 -1.62 7.64
N VAL A 82 -0.46 -0.44 7.46
CA VAL A 82 0.17 0.43 8.48
C VAL A 82 -0.66 1.69 8.75
N LEU A 83 -0.69 2.16 10.01
CA LEU A 83 -1.22 3.49 10.36
C LEU A 83 -0.27 4.64 10.00
N TYR A 84 -0.74 5.64 9.26
CA TYR A 84 -0.03 6.91 9.10
C TYR A 84 -0.37 7.87 10.25
N LYS A 85 0.62 8.24 11.06
CA LYS A 85 0.48 9.28 12.08
C LYS A 85 0.49 10.66 11.42
N THR A 86 -0.50 11.51 11.72
CA THR A 86 -0.67 12.83 11.10
C THR A 86 -0.02 13.97 11.89
N ASN A 87 0.46 13.68 13.11
CA ASN A 87 1.03 14.68 14.03
C ASN A 87 2.49 15.09 13.74
N SER A 88 3.17 14.44 12.80
CA SER A 88 4.52 14.81 12.36
C SER A 88 4.48 15.43 10.97
N THR A 89 5.15 16.57 10.76
CA THR A 89 5.24 17.28 9.45
C THR A 89 5.84 16.45 8.31
N TYR A 90 6.31 15.24 8.63
CA TYR A 90 6.86 14.24 7.74
C TYR A 90 6.35 12.86 8.17
N GLY A 91 5.87 12.04 7.23
CA GLY A 91 5.67 10.62 7.47
C GLY A 91 6.97 9.85 7.26
N THR A 92 7.34 8.93 8.15
CA THR A 92 8.45 7.99 7.91
C THR A 92 7.87 6.68 7.39
N VAL A 93 8.23 6.29 6.16
CA VAL A 93 7.92 4.94 5.65
C VAL A 93 9.09 4.03 6.01
N GLU A 94 8.93 3.25 7.07
CA GLU A 94 9.85 2.14 7.35
C GLU A 94 9.50 0.96 6.42
N ASP A 95 10.20 0.86 5.28
CA ASP A 95 10.32 -0.40 4.53
C ASP A 95 11.22 -1.33 5.34
N VAL A 96 10.60 -2.30 6.03
CA VAL A 96 11.30 -3.28 6.87
C VAL A 96 11.74 -4.51 6.06
N SER A 97 12.12 -4.34 4.79
CA SER A 97 12.88 -5.36 4.06
C SER A 97 14.37 -5.24 4.37
N SER A 98 14.97 -6.37 4.78
CA SER A 98 16.23 -6.51 5.53
C SER A 98 17.53 -6.00 4.88
N SER A 99 17.46 -5.23 3.79
CA SER A 99 18.66 -4.68 3.13
C SER A 99 18.46 -3.35 2.40
N MET A 100 17.43 -2.56 2.72
CA MET A 100 17.29 -1.18 2.22
C MET A 100 17.48 -0.13 3.33
N LYS A 101 18.10 0.99 2.96
CA LYS A 101 18.29 2.16 3.85
C LYS A 101 16.91 2.68 4.27
N ARG A 102 16.77 3.12 5.52
CA ARG A 102 15.63 3.94 5.96
C ARG A 102 15.43 5.12 5.01
N LEU A 103 14.35 5.06 4.22
CA LEU A 103 13.95 6.15 3.35
C LEU A 103 13.24 7.21 4.19
N ASN A 104 14.03 8.14 4.74
CA ASN A 104 13.55 9.34 5.41
C ASN A 104 12.96 10.33 4.38
N ILE A 105 11.94 9.91 3.64
CA ILE A 105 11.26 10.74 2.65
C ILE A 105 10.35 11.69 3.40
N LYS A 106 10.67 12.97 3.30
CA LYS A 106 9.91 14.05 3.89
C LYS A 106 8.65 14.33 3.06
N PHE A 107 7.61 13.52 3.26
CA PHE A 107 6.28 13.75 2.71
C PHE A 107 5.64 14.96 3.39
N ASP A 108 5.18 15.95 2.62
CA ASP A 108 4.23 16.94 3.10
C ASP A 108 2.89 16.24 3.37
N LEU A 109 2.51 16.11 4.65
CA LEU A 109 1.28 15.46 5.05
C LEU A 109 0.02 16.27 4.74
N LEU A 110 0.11 17.54 4.33
CA LEU A 110 -1.03 18.26 3.73
C LEU A 110 -1.48 17.57 2.43
N GLY A 111 -0.56 16.91 1.70
CA GLY A 111 -0.89 16.05 0.56
C GLY A 111 -1.60 14.74 0.93
N PHE A 112 -1.67 14.39 2.22
CA PHE A 112 -2.47 13.27 2.75
C PHE A 112 -3.82 13.73 3.31
N GLN A 113 -4.09 15.05 3.34
CA GLN A 113 -5.42 15.62 3.57
C GLN A 113 -6.23 15.78 2.27
N ARG A 114 -5.60 15.55 1.11
CA ARG A 114 -6.22 15.62 -0.21
C ARG A 114 -5.91 14.34 -0.96
N PHE A 115 -6.94 13.62 -1.38
CA PHE A 115 -6.78 12.42 -2.18
C PHE A 115 -7.11 12.70 -3.64
N GLU A 116 -6.33 12.12 -4.55
CA GLU A 116 -6.72 11.92 -5.95
C GLU A 116 -7.26 10.50 -6.13
N GLU A 117 -8.21 10.33 -7.05
CA GLU A 117 -8.71 9.01 -7.42
C GLU A 117 -7.88 8.43 -8.56
N LEU A 118 -7.34 7.24 -8.35
CA LEU A 118 -6.63 6.48 -9.37
C LEU A 118 -7.52 5.35 -9.87
N PRO A 119 -7.57 5.09 -11.20
CA PRO A 119 -8.30 3.95 -11.74
C PRO A 119 -7.69 2.65 -11.21
N PHE A 120 -8.54 1.67 -10.89
CA PHE A 120 -8.14 0.39 -10.35
C PHE A 120 -9.14 -0.70 -10.73
N TYR A 121 -8.78 -1.49 -11.75
CA TYR A 121 -9.66 -2.41 -12.48
C TYR A 121 -10.96 -1.72 -12.94
N ASP A 122 -12.09 -2.13 -12.40
CA ASP A 122 -13.45 -1.65 -12.69
C ASP A 122 -13.89 -0.49 -11.78
N GLY A 123 -13.03 -0.03 -10.88
CA GLY A 123 -13.32 1.06 -9.93
C GLY A 123 -12.19 2.07 -9.77
N PHE A 124 -12.23 2.78 -8.64
CA PHE A 124 -11.26 3.81 -8.28
C PHE A 124 -10.78 3.60 -6.84
N LEU A 125 -9.51 3.89 -6.59
CA LEU A 125 -8.90 3.89 -5.26
C LEU A 125 -8.21 5.22 -4.98
N ARG A 126 -8.26 5.66 -3.72
CA ARG A 126 -7.68 6.93 -3.29
C ARG A 126 -6.17 6.83 -3.17
N ALA A 127 -5.47 7.89 -3.56
CA ALA A 127 -4.03 8.08 -3.34
C ALA A 127 -3.77 9.51 -2.84
N PRO A 128 -2.73 9.76 -2.02
CA PRO A 128 -2.29 11.12 -1.69
C PRO A 128 -2.06 11.95 -2.96
N ALA A 129 -2.59 13.18 -2.99
CA ALA A 129 -2.54 14.05 -4.16
C ALA A 129 -1.09 14.45 -4.51
N ASN A 130 -0.78 14.52 -5.81
CA ASN A 130 0.58 14.53 -6.37
C ASN A 130 1.26 13.14 -6.29
N SER A 131 0.46 12.09 -6.43
CA SER A 131 0.83 10.68 -6.38
C SER A 131 2.13 10.36 -7.12
N GLU A 132 2.26 10.81 -8.36
CA GLU A 132 3.44 10.59 -9.18
C GLU A 132 4.73 11.18 -8.60
N ARG A 133 4.67 12.37 -7.96
CA ARG A 133 5.83 12.98 -7.30
C ARG A 133 6.28 12.13 -6.13
N TYR A 134 5.35 11.64 -5.32
CA TYR A 134 5.66 10.78 -4.17
C TYR A 134 6.20 9.42 -4.61
N LEU A 135 5.62 8.80 -5.64
CA LEU A 135 6.11 7.55 -6.22
C LEU A 135 7.54 7.70 -6.77
N LYS A 136 7.85 8.80 -7.48
CA LYS A 136 9.22 9.09 -7.95
C LYS A 136 10.20 9.35 -6.80
N GLN A 137 9.77 9.98 -5.70
CA GLN A 137 10.60 10.14 -4.50
C GLN A 137 10.89 8.81 -3.80
N MET A 138 9.97 7.83 -3.83
CA MET A 138 10.16 6.50 -3.24
C MET A 138 10.98 5.56 -4.14
N TYR A 139 10.71 5.55 -5.44
CA TYR A 139 11.15 4.51 -6.37
C TYR A 139 12.04 5.01 -7.52
N GLY A 140 12.30 6.33 -7.61
CA GLY A 140 13.05 6.97 -8.70
C GLY A 140 12.19 7.36 -9.90
N ASP A 141 12.73 8.22 -10.76
CA ASP A 141 11.98 8.86 -11.86
C ASP A 141 11.37 7.88 -12.88
N ASP A 142 12.01 6.72 -13.08
CA ASP A 142 11.57 5.69 -14.01
C ASP A 142 10.55 4.69 -13.44
N CYS A 143 10.12 4.82 -12.17
CA CYS A 143 9.24 3.83 -11.53
C CYS A 143 7.89 3.60 -12.25
N LEU A 144 7.37 4.62 -12.94
CA LEU A 144 6.16 4.53 -13.76
C LEU A 144 6.39 3.89 -15.14
N ARG A 145 7.65 3.74 -15.57
CA ARG A 145 8.02 3.14 -16.87
C ARG A 145 8.64 1.75 -16.71
N VAL A 146 9.38 1.54 -15.63
CA VAL A 146 10.17 0.35 -15.36
C VAL A 146 9.63 -0.32 -14.11
N GLN A 147 9.18 -1.55 -14.28
CA GLN A 147 8.82 -2.44 -13.19
C GLN A 147 9.94 -3.45 -12.96
N VAL A 148 10.10 -3.90 -11.71
CA VAL A 148 11.15 -4.83 -11.30
C VAL A 148 10.53 -5.93 -10.45
N ASN A 149 10.70 -7.20 -10.84
CA ASN A 149 10.36 -8.33 -9.98
C ASN A 149 11.52 -8.61 -9.03
N LYS A 150 11.25 -8.49 -7.71
CA LYS A 150 12.25 -8.70 -6.65
C LYS A 150 12.79 -10.14 -6.60
N CYS A 151 12.00 -11.13 -7.04
CA CYS A 151 12.20 -12.56 -6.75
C CYS A 151 12.19 -13.50 -7.97
N ALA A 152 12.24 -13.00 -9.20
CA ALA A 152 12.33 -13.86 -10.39
C ALA A 152 13.65 -14.66 -10.41
N ARG A 153 13.57 -15.99 -10.58
CA ARG A 153 14.72 -16.86 -10.90
C ARG A 153 14.65 -17.28 -12.37
N ASP A 154 15.63 -16.85 -13.15
CA ASP A 154 16.20 -17.40 -14.39
C ASP A 154 15.28 -17.94 -15.53
N ALA A 155 13.96 -17.80 -15.44
CA ALA A 155 12.99 -18.21 -16.48
C ALA A 155 12.27 -16.98 -17.08
N GLY A 156 12.90 -16.35 -18.08
CA GLY A 156 12.31 -15.26 -18.86
C GLY A 156 12.49 -13.87 -18.24
N SER A 157 13.28 -13.03 -18.90
CA SER A 157 13.69 -11.71 -18.40
C SER A 157 12.62 -10.63 -18.53
N LEU A 158 12.31 -9.94 -17.43
CA LEU A 158 11.82 -8.55 -17.42
C LEU A 158 12.26 -7.79 -16.13
N PHE A 159 13.57 -7.86 -15.83
CA PHE A 159 14.36 -6.95 -14.95
C PHE A 159 14.00 -6.96 -13.43
N LYS A 160 14.84 -6.76 -12.40
CA LYS A 160 16.26 -6.48 -12.08
C LYS A 160 16.51 -7.11 -10.67
N THR A 161 17.66 -7.53 -10.16
CA THR A 161 19.04 -7.74 -10.67
C THR A 161 19.84 -8.75 -9.81
N ASN A 162 19.39 -9.15 -8.60
CA ASN A 162 20.12 -10.08 -7.72
C ASN A 162 19.16 -11.07 -7.01
N PRO A 163 18.95 -12.28 -7.57
CA PRO A 163 17.99 -13.26 -7.02
C PRO A 163 18.38 -13.84 -5.66
N LYS A 164 19.62 -13.62 -5.18
CA LYS A 164 20.09 -14.11 -3.87
C LYS A 164 19.46 -13.38 -2.68
N LYS A 165 18.68 -12.31 -2.91
CA LYS A 165 18.00 -11.53 -1.86
C LYS A 165 16.54 -11.92 -1.58
N CYS A 166 15.96 -12.89 -2.31
CA CYS A 166 14.64 -13.43 -1.97
C CYS A 166 14.75 -14.76 -1.23
N SER A 167 14.45 -14.69 0.07
CA SER A 167 14.36 -15.83 1.00
C SER A 167 12.91 -16.18 1.36
N TRP A 168 11.91 -15.49 0.79
CA TRP A 168 10.49 -15.77 1.03
C TRP A 168 10.02 -16.96 0.18
N PRO A 169 9.19 -17.86 0.75
CA PRO A 169 8.70 -19.03 0.04
C PRO A 169 7.82 -18.65 -1.16
N LEU A 170 7.99 -19.40 -2.25
CA LEU A 170 7.16 -19.35 -3.46
C LEU A 170 5.84 -20.08 -3.27
#